data_AF-A0A2E3JC03-F1
#
_entry.id   AF-A0A2E3JC03-F1
#
_cell.length_a   1.000
_cell.length_b   1.000
_cell.length_c   1.000
_cell.angle_alpha   90.00
_cell.angle_beta   90.00
_cell.angle_gamma   90.00
#
_symmetry.space_group_name_H-M   'P 1'
#
loop_
_entity.id
_entity.type
_entity.pdbx_description
1 polymer ?
#
loop_
_entity_poly.entity_id
_entity_poly.type
_entity_poly.pdbx_seq_one_letter_code
_entity_poly.pdbx_strand_id
1 'polypeptide(L)' 'MGEEGGIRHGFSRALYQRAAENKIKVTTKEGVIGFFDGEGRWIEGELYEADPELCIWLAAKRIDASHRLS' A
#
# COMPACT_ATOMS: atom_id res chain seq x y z
N MET A 1 16.35 -6.17 -9.21
CA MET A 1 14.91 -6.02 -9.39
C MET A 1 14.28 -6.35 -8.05
N GLY A 2 14.06 -5.33 -7.21
CA GLY A 2 13.64 -5.54 -5.84
C GLY A 2 12.21 -6.05 -5.81
N GLU A 3 12.00 -7.21 -5.20
CA GLU A 3 10.69 -7.61 -4.73
C GLU A 3 10.34 -6.68 -3.57
N GLU A 4 9.83 -5.49 -3.90
CA GLU A 4 9.38 -4.53 -2.89
C GLU A 4 8.19 -5.15 -2.17
N GLY A 5 8.42 -5.54 -0.92
CA GLY A 5 7.42 -6.15 -0.05
C GLY A 5 6.13 -5.34 0.04
N GLY A 6 5.07 -5.97 0.52
CA GLY A 6 3.75 -5.35 0.61
C GLY A 6 2.90 -5.95 1.72
N ILE A 7 1.82 -5.27 2.05
CA ILE A 7 0.84 -5.76 3.04
C ILE A 7 -0.27 -6.46 2.28
N ARG A 8 -0.62 -7.67 2.73
CA ARG A 8 -1.80 -8.38 2.23
C ARG A 8 -2.98 -8.07 3.14
N HIS A 9 -4.04 -7.51 2.58
CA HIS A 9 -5.25 -7.22 3.34
C HIS A 9 -5.88 -8.52 3.84
N GLY A 10 -6.19 -8.59 5.15
CA GLY A 10 -6.59 -9.82 5.82
C GLY A 10 -7.87 -10.45 5.26
N PHE A 11 -8.84 -9.61 4.87
CA PHE A 11 -10.14 -10.04 4.37
C PHE A 11 -10.18 -10.18 2.84
N SER A 12 -10.08 -9.07 2.10
CA SER A 12 -10.09 -9.07 0.62
C SER A 12 -8.91 -9.78 -0.06
N ARG A 13 -7.83 -10.08 0.67
CA ARG A 13 -6.58 -10.66 0.13
C ARG A 13 -5.90 -9.82 -0.95
N ALA A 14 -6.30 -8.55 -1.11
CA ALA A 14 -5.61 -7.62 -1.99
C ALA A 14 -4.20 -7.33 -1.47
N LEU A 15 -3.27 -7.13 -2.41
CA LEU A 15 -1.87 -6.81 -2.14
C LEU A 15 -1.66 -5.30 -2.28
N TYR A 16 -1.19 -4.66 -1.22
CA TYR A 16 -0.86 -3.24 -1.16
C TYR A 16 0.66 -3.10 -1.24
N GLN A 17 1.14 -2.33 -2.22
CA GLN A 17 2.56 -2.11 -2.46
C GLN A 17 2.84 -0.62 -2.65
N ARG A 18 3.98 -0.17 -2.13
CA ARG A 18 4.44 1.20 -2.36
C ARG A 18 5.02 1.28 -3.77
N ALA A 19 4.43 2.11 -4.63
CA ALA A 19 4.89 2.34 -5.99
C ALA A 19 5.72 3.64 -6.10
N ALA A 20 5.47 4.62 -5.23
CA ALA A 20 6.27 5.83 -5.03
C ALA A 20 6.02 6.43 -3.62
N GLU A 21 6.64 7.56 -3.28
CA GLU A 21 6.55 8.19 -1.95
C GLU A 21 5.10 8.34 -1.45
N ASN A 22 4.19 8.77 -2.34
CA ASN A 22 2.76 8.95 -2.07
C ASN A 22 1.87 8.22 -3.10
N LYS A 23 2.33 7.09 -3.64
CA LYS A 23 1.56 6.28 -4.60
C LYS A 23 1.58 4.81 -4.17
N ILE A 24 0.40 4.28 -3.89
CA ILE A 24 0.18 2.90 -3.46
C ILE A 24 -0.50 2.13 -4.59
N LYS A 25 0.10 1.02 -5.01
CA LYS A 25 -0.51 0.07 -5.94
C LYS A 25 -1.28 -0.97 -5.14
N VAL A 26 -2.55 -1.13 -5.45
CA VAL A 26 -3.42 -2.17 -4.90
C VAL A 26 -3.73 -3.17 -6.00
N THR A 27 -3.46 -4.45 -5.76
CA THR A 27 -3.77 -5.54 -6.68
C THR A 27 -4.74 -6.50 -5.98
N THR A 28 -5.96 -6.65 -6.51
CA THR A 28 -6.95 -7.58 -5.94
C THR A 28 -6.50 -9.04 -6.11
N LYS A 29 -7.20 -9.96 -5.43
CA LYS A 29 -6.97 -11.41 -5.62
C LYS A 29 -7.17 -11.84 -7.08
N GLU A 30 -8.04 -11.15 -7.81
CA GLU A 30 -8.38 -11.41 -9.21
C GLU A 30 -7.43 -10.71 -10.20
N GLY A 31 -6.46 -9.93 -9.70
CA GLY A 31 -5.47 -9.25 -10.52
C GLY A 31 -5.88 -7.85 -11.00
N VAL A 32 -7.04 -7.35 -10.58
CA VAL A 32 -7.48 -5.97 -10.87
C VAL A 32 -6.58 -4.99 -10.11
N ILE A 33 -6.14 -3.93 -10.77
CA ILE A 33 -5.19 -2.97 -10.21
C ILE A 33 -5.83 -1.59 -10.06
N GLY A 34 -5.53 -0.93 -8.95
CA GLY A 34 -5.79 0.49 -8.74
C GLY A 34 -4.60 1.16 -8.06
N PHE A 35 -4.44 2.45 -8.30
CA PHE A 35 -3.43 3.28 -7.65
C PHE A 35 -4.11 4.33 -6.80
N PHE A 36 -3.60 4.49 -5.58
CA PHE A 36 -4.15 5.36 -4.56
C PHE A 36 -3.05 6.23 -3.96
N ASP A 37 -3.41 7.41 -3.44
CA ASP A 37 -2.50 8.22 -2.64
C ASP A 37 -2.32 7.63 -1.22
N GLY A 38 -1.46 8.23 -0.43
CA GLY A 38 -1.22 7.83 0.95
C GLY A 38 -2.38 8.07 1.92
N GLU A 39 -3.47 8.67 1.47
CA GLU A 39 -4.71 8.86 2.22
C GLU A 39 -5.84 7.94 1.71
N GLY A 40 -5.55 7.10 0.71
CA GLY A 40 -6.51 6.17 0.11
C GLY A 40 -7.39 6.79 -0.99
N ARG A 41 -7.05 7.98 -1.51
CA ARG A 41 -7.78 8.57 -2.64
C ARG A 41 -7.35 7.92 -3.94
N TRP A 42 -8.33 7.58 -4.77
CA TRP A 42 -8.09 7.00 -6.08
C TRP A 42 -7.34 7.97 -7.01
N ILE A 43 -6.35 7.44 -7.74
CA ILE A 43 -5.55 8.16 -8.73
C ILE A 43 -5.85 7.64 -10.14
N GLU A 44 -5.71 6.33 -10.35
CA GLU A 44 -5.87 5.68 -11.65
C GLU A 44 -6.08 4.16 -11.50
N GLY A 45 -6.54 3.50 -12.57
CA GLY A 45 -6.72 2.05 -12.63
C GLY A 45 -8.18 1.60 -12.56
N GLU A 46 -8.38 0.29 -12.67
CA GLU A 46 -9.70 -0.34 -12.75
C GLU A 46 -10.34 -0.56 -11.37
N LEU A 47 -9.53 -0.63 -10.31
CA LEU A 47 -10.01 -0.70 -8.93
C LEU A 47 -10.20 0.72 -8.37
N TYR A 48 -11.43 1.06 -8.00
CA TYR A 48 -11.81 2.38 -7.46
C TYR A 48 -11.89 2.44 -5.93
N GLU A 49 -11.82 1.28 -5.26
CA GLU A 49 -11.97 1.17 -3.82
C GLU A 49 -10.75 0.48 -3.20
N ALA A 50 -10.23 1.06 -2.13
CA ALA A 50 -9.14 0.52 -1.33
C ALA A 50 -9.39 0.82 0.15
N ASP A 51 -8.73 0.05 1.02
CA ASP A 51 -8.70 0.31 2.44
C ASP A 51 -7.78 1.52 2.72
N PRO A 52 -8.32 2.65 3.21
CA PRO A 52 -7.52 3.86 3.41
C PRO A 52 -6.51 3.71 4.55
N GLU A 53 -6.78 2.89 5.57
CA GLU A 53 -5.85 2.67 6.67
C GLU A 53 -4.57 1.96 6.19
N LEU A 54 -4.71 0.95 5.31
CA LEU A 54 -3.55 0.30 4.71
C LEU A 54 -2.74 1.26 3.81
N CYS A 55 -3.40 2.15 3.06
CA CYS A 55 -2.70 3.18 2.29
C CYS A 55 -1.89 4.11 3.21
N ILE A 56 -2.50 4.58 4.31
CA ILE A 56 -1.85 5.44 5.30
C ILE A 56 -0.65 4.72 5.94
N TRP A 57 -0.80 3.44 6.30
CA TRP A 57 0.30 2.67 6.90
C TRP A 57 1.47 2.48 5.94
N LEU A 58 1.21 2.22 4.65
CA LEU A 58 2.26 2.13 3.65
C LEU A 58 2.90 3.49 3.35
N ALA A 59 2.12 4.57 3.41
CA ALA A 59 2.59 5.92 3.14
C ALA A 59 3.35 6.54 4.31
N ALA A 60 3.12 6.08 5.54
CA ALA A 60 3.86 6.52 6.70
C ALA A 60 5.37 6.38 6.45
N LYS A 61 6.13 7.46 6.72
CA LYS A 61 7.58 7.37 6.79
C LYS A 61 7.88 6.47 7.98
N ARG A 62 8.43 5.29 7.70
CA ARG A 62 8.98 4.43 8.75
C ARG A 62 10.00 5.27 9.51
N ILE A 63 9.73 5.53 10.79
CA ILE A 63 10.68 6.20 11.65
C ILE A 63 11.88 5.26 11.76
N ASP A 64 13.01 5.65 11.17
CA ASP A 64 14.28 4.92 11.24
C ASP A 64 14.97 5.09 12.62
N ALA A 65 14.21 5.39 13.67
CA ALA A 65 14.73 5.41 15.02
C ALA A 65 14.60 3.99 15.60
N SER A 66 15.44 3.08 15.10
CA SER A 66 15.64 1.79 15.74
C SER A 66 16.40 2.02 17.06
N HIS A 67 15.68 2.42 18.11
CA HIS A 67 16.16 2.26 19.48
C HIS A 67 15.99 0.78 19.82
N ARG A 68 16.83 -0.07 19.23
CA ARG A 68 17.12 -1.36 19.86
C ARG A 68 17.67 -1.01 21.23
N LEU A 69 16.83 -1.16 22.26
CA LEU A 69 17.17 -0.98 23.66
C LEU A 69 18.53 -1.64 23.91
N SER A 70 19.50 -0.81 24.28
CA SER A 70 20.81 -1.26 24.77
C SER A 70 20.66 -2.05 26.07
#